data_AF-X1H0D5-F1
#
_entry.id   AF-X1H0D5-F1
#
_cell.length_a   1.000
_cell.length_b   1.000
_cell.length_c   1.000
_cell.angle_alpha   90.00
_cell.angle_beta   90.00
_cell.angle_gamma   90.00
#
_symmetry.space_group_name_H-M   'P 1'
#
loop_
_entity.id
_entity.type
_entity.pdbx_description
1 polymer ?
#
loop_
_entity_poly.entity_id
_entity_poly.type
_entity_poly.pdbx_seq_one_letter_code
_entity_poly.pdbx_strand_id
1 'polypeptide(L)'
;ACDVYDALLSPRPYRPTPYDNRTALEEIIEMAQVGKLSWEVVQTLVSHNRKDRPHFRECVVSTEKRGTPPANSLYGVIVKRDLKEEIKCPNCHGSCIKREAYKEGVEYISYECRSCRKEFDEDDLLNIEIDEYYEI
;
A
#
# COMPACT_ATOMS: atom_id res chain seq x y z
N ALA A 1 1.62 19.67 -2.35
CA ALA A 1 1.84 19.34 -0.91
C ALA A 1 0.95 20.14 0.04
N CYS A 2 0.57 21.38 -0.29
CA CYS A 2 -0.36 22.16 0.52
C CYS A 2 -1.69 21.42 0.77
N ASP A 3 -2.26 20.79 -0.26
CA ASP A 3 -3.55 20.09 -0.14
C ASP A 3 -3.50 18.88 0.79
N VAL A 4 -2.37 18.17 0.83
CA VAL A 4 -2.20 16.99 1.71
C VAL A 4 -2.06 17.44 3.17
N TYR A 5 -1.30 18.50 3.41
CA TYR A 5 -1.13 19.05 4.76
C TYR A 5 -2.45 19.63 5.31
N ASP A 6 -3.14 20.43 4.49
CA ASP A 6 -4.46 20.94 4.83
C ASP A 6 -5.48 19.80 5.01
N ALA A 7 -5.35 18.73 4.21
CA ALA A 7 -6.14 17.52 4.37
C ALA A 7 -5.92 16.78 5.68
N LEU A 8 -4.76 16.91 6.34
CA LEU A 8 -4.48 16.32 7.65
C LEU A 8 -5.04 17.19 8.77
N LEU A 9 -4.97 18.52 8.62
CA LEU A 9 -5.46 19.49 9.60
C LEU A 9 -6.99 19.71 9.57
N SER A 10 -7.66 19.25 8.51
CA SER A 10 -9.12 19.30 8.40
C SER A 10 -9.78 17.98 8.81
N PRO A 11 -11.01 18.01 9.34
CA PRO A 11 -11.82 16.81 9.55
C PRO A 11 -12.27 16.22 8.21
N ARG A 12 -12.39 14.89 8.11
CA ARG A 12 -12.86 14.19 6.91
C ARG A 12 -13.80 13.03 7.26
N PRO A 13 -14.65 12.55 6.33
CA PRO A 13 -15.62 11.48 6.62
C PRO A 13 -15.01 10.20 7.21
N TYR A 14 -13.82 9.81 6.77
CA TYR A 14 -13.08 8.63 7.25
C TYR A 14 -12.13 8.92 8.43
N ARG A 15 -12.09 10.19 8.87
CA ARG A 15 -11.24 10.70 9.95
C ARG A 15 -11.89 11.97 10.53
N PRO A 16 -12.90 11.81 11.39
CA PRO A 16 -13.69 12.95 11.88
C PRO A 16 -12.87 13.89 12.76
N THR A 17 -11.82 13.40 13.42
CA THR A 17 -10.92 14.21 14.23
C THR A 17 -9.69 14.66 13.41
N PRO A 18 -9.42 15.97 13.28
CA PRO A 18 -8.24 16.48 12.61
C PRO A 18 -6.94 16.01 13.29
N TYR A 19 -5.82 15.95 12.55
CA TYR A 19 -4.51 15.81 13.17
C TYR A 19 -4.15 17.12 13.88
N ASP A 20 -3.43 17.04 15.00
CA ASP A 20 -2.73 18.23 15.49
C ASP A 20 -1.56 18.58 14.56
N ASN A 21 -1.09 19.83 14.67
CA ASN A 21 -0.06 20.35 13.77
C ASN A 21 1.24 19.54 13.80
N ARG A 22 1.61 19.01 14.97
CA ARG A 22 2.83 18.21 15.11
C ARG A 22 2.66 16.87 14.42
N THR A 23 1.59 16.15 14.72
CA THR A 23 1.34 14.83 14.14
C THR A 23 1.15 14.93 12.62
N ALA A 24 0.50 16.00 12.12
CA ALA A 24 0.39 16.25 10.67
C ALA A 24 1.76 16.44 9.98
N LEU A 25 2.70 17.15 10.62
CA LEU A 25 4.06 17.29 10.09
C LEU A 25 4.81 15.95 10.09
N GLU A 26 4.64 15.13 11.14
CA GLU A 26 5.25 13.80 11.24
C GLU A 26 4.76 12.86 10.11
N GLU A 27 3.46 12.90 9.75
CA GLU A 27 2.92 12.16 8.60
C GLU A 27 3.51 12.64 7.26
N ILE A 28 3.69 13.95 7.07
CA ILE A 28 4.31 14.51 5.87
C ILE A 28 5.79 14.10 5.77
N ILE A 29 6.49 14.03 6.91
CA ILE A 29 7.89 13.57 6.97
C ILE A 29 7.97 12.10 6.58
N GLU A 30 7.07 11.25 7.08
CA GLU A 30 7.01 9.83 6.71
C GLU A 30 6.75 9.66 5.21
N MET A 31 5.84 10.44 4.62
CA MET A 31 5.62 10.45 3.17
C MET A 31 6.90 10.79 2.40
N ALA A 32 7.77 11.65 2.92
CA ALA A 32 9.06 11.97 2.32
C ALA A 32 10.06 10.81 2.42
N GLN A 33 10.08 10.11 3.55
CA GLN A 33 10.94 8.94 3.77
C GLN A 33 10.64 7.82 2.79
N VAL A 34 9.36 7.58 2.49
CA VAL A 34 8.93 6.56 1.50
C VAL A 34 8.94 7.08 0.06
N GLY A 35 9.48 8.27 -0.19
CA GLY A 35 9.64 8.85 -1.53
C GLY A 35 8.37 9.39 -2.18
N LYS A 36 7.27 9.57 -1.43
CA LYS A 36 6.00 10.13 -1.93
C LYS A 36 6.00 11.66 -2.00
N LEU A 37 6.89 12.32 -1.25
CA LEU A 37 7.07 13.78 -1.26
C LEU A 37 8.57 14.12 -1.30
N SER A 38 8.91 15.27 -1.88
CA SER A 38 10.29 15.75 -1.89
C SER A 38 10.70 16.32 -0.53
N TRP A 39 11.94 16.05 -0.13
CA TRP A 39 12.51 16.57 1.12
C TRP A 39 12.55 18.10 1.17
N GLU A 40 12.79 18.77 0.05
CA GLU A 40 12.80 20.23 -0.01
C GLU A 40 11.45 20.82 0.42
N VAL A 41 10.34 20.26 -0.05
CA VAL A 41 8.99 20.71 0.29
C VAL A 41 8.70 20.47 1.77
N VAL A 42 9.13 19.33 2.31
CA VAL A 42 8.97 18.98 3.73
C VAL A 42 9.78 19.92 4.61
N GLN A 43 11.03 20.20 4.23
CA GLN A 43 11.91 21.13 4.94
C GLN A 43 11.36 22.56 4.93
N THR A 44 10.81 23.03 3.81
CA THR A 44 10.14 24.33 3.74
C THR A 44 8.92 24.37 4.67
N LEU A 45 8.10 23.32 4.67
CA LEU A 45 6.90 23.25 5.52
C LEU A 45 7.26 23.20 7.01
N VAL A 46 8.24 22.38 7.39
CA VAL A 46 8.72 22.27 8.78
C VAL A 46 9.36 23.59 9.23
N SER A 47 10.20 24.20 8.38
CA SER A 47 10.77 25.53 8.63
C SER A 47 9.69 26.55 8.96
N HIS A 48 8.64 26.64 8.13
CA HIS A 48 7.56 27.61 8.34
C HIS A 48 6.75 27.40 9.63
N ASN A 49 6.68 26.17 10.12
CA ASN A 49 5.98 25.82 11.36
C ASN A 49 6.87 25.97 12.61
N ARG A 50 8.19 26.12 12.46
CA ARG A 50 9.08 26.40 13.58
C ARG A 50 9.03 27.87 13.98
N LYS A 51 9.23 28.14 15.27
CA LYS A 51 9.16 29.48 15.84
C LYS A 51 10.27 30.40 15.28
N ASP A 52 11.45 29.86 15.11
CA ASP A 52 12.66 30.52 14.59
C ASP A 52 12.70 30.62 13.07
N ARG A 53 11.83 29.89 12.35
CA ARG A 53 11.71 29.90 10.88
C ARG A 53 13.07 29.80 10.17
N PRO A 54 13.88 28.76 10.47
CA PRO A 54 15.20 28.61 9.88
C PRO A 54 15.11 28.50 8.36
N HIS A 55 16.16 28.88 7.63
CA HIS A 55 16.15 28.71 6.17
C HIS A 55 15.92 27.23 5.81
N PHE A 56 15.08 26.94 4.82
CA PHE A 56 14.62 25.57 4.56
C PHE A 56 15.78 24.58 4.30
N ARG A 57 16.85 25.04 3.64
CA ARG A 57 18.07 24.22 3.39
C ARG A 57 18.86 23.89 4.65
N GLU A 58 18.71 24.67 5.70
CA GLU A 58 19.39 24.50 7.00
C GLU A 58 18.44 23.84 8.02
N CYS A 59 17.20 23.54 7.62
CA CYS A 59 16.21 22.94 8.49
C CYS A 59 16.48 21.43 8.64
N VAL A 60 17.08 21.07 9.77
CA VAL A 60 17.22 19.66 10.18
C VAL A 60 15.88 19.15 10.67
N VAL A 61 15.33 18.14 10.00
CA VAL A 61 14.02 17.56 10.31
C VAL A 61 14.21 16.29 11.16
N SER A 62 13.49 16.17 12.27
CA SER A 62 13.50 14.93 13.06
C SER A 62 12.60 13.88 12.41
N THR A 63 13.08 12.64 12.36
CA THR A 63 12.33 11.48 11.86
C THR A 63 11.62 10.71 12.98
N GLU A 64 11.78 11.13 14.23
CA GLU A 64 11.15 10.50 15.38
C GLU A 64 9.67 10.89 15.50
N LYS A 65 8.79 9.90 15.60
CA LYS A 65 7.37 10.09 15.85
C LYS A 65 7.11 10.31 17.33
N ARG A 66 6.49 11.43 17.67
CA ARG A 66 6.10 11.78 19.05
C ARG A 66 4.64 12.20 19.16
N GLY A 67 3.98 12.42 18.01
CA GLY A 67 2.56 12.68 17.92
C GLY A 67 1.72 11.41 18.11
N THR A 68 0.46 11.61 18.49
CA THR A 68 -0.52 10.52 18.58
C THR A 68 -1.55 10.73 17.47
N PRO A 69 -1.67 9.80 16.51
CA PRO A 69 -2.71 9.88 15.47
C PRO A 69 -4.11 9.98 16.09
N PRO A 70 -5.07 10.66 15.42
CA PRO A 70 -6.43 10.76 15.91
C PRO A 70 -7.09 9.38 16.04
N ALA A 71 -7.82 9.18 17.15
CA ALA A 71 -8.56 7.95 17.40
C ALA A 71 -9.54 7.66 16.25
N ASN A 72 -9.66 6.37 15.88
CA ASN A 72 -10.52 5.89 14.79
C ASN A 72 -10.20 6.48 13.40
N SER A 73 -8.99 6.98 13.18
CA SER A 73 -8.53 7.33 11.84
C SER A 73 -8.43 6.08 10.95
N LEU A 74 -9.14 6.07 9.83
CA LEU A 74 -8.98 5.07 8.77
C LEU A 74 -7.99 5.53 7.68
N TYR A 75 -7.30 6.65 7.91
CA TYR A 75 -6.28 7.13 6.98
C TYR A 75 -5.12 6.12 6.89
N GLY A 76 -4.70 5.78 5.66
CA GLY A 76 -3.64 4.79 5.41
C GLY A 76 -4.08 3.33 5.61
N VAL A 77 -5.30 3.08 6.11
CA VAL A 77 -5.85 1.73 6.22
C VAL A 77 -6.36 1.30 4.85
N ILE A 78 -5.49 0.62 4.10
CA ILE A 78 -5.92 -0.15 2.93
C ILE A 78 -6.64 -1.37 3.49
N VAL A 79 -7.97 -1.33 3.51
CA VAL A 79 -8.74 -2.56 3.67
C VAL A 79 -8.32 -3.43 2.50
N LYS A 80 -7.65 -4.56 2.78
CA LYS A 80 -7.46 -5.64 1.81
C LYS A 80 -8.85 -6.19 1.47
N ARG A 81 -9.69 -5.40 0.79
CA ARG A 81 -10.89 -5.91 0.16
C ARG A 81 -10.39 -6.74 -1.00
N ASP A 82 -10.42 -8.04 -0.81
CA ASP A 82 -10.39 -9.03 -1.87
C ASP A 82 -9.33 -8.74 -2.93
N LEU A 83 -8.06 -8.72 -2.51
CA LEU A 83 -7.00 -9.11 -3.44
C LEU A 83 -7.29 -10.59 -3.78
N LYS A 84 -8.25 -10.84 -4.68
CA LYS A 84 -8.25 -12.07 -5.45
C LYS A 84 -6.95 -11.98 -6.21
N GLU A 85 -5.94 -12.68 -5.74
CA GLU A 85 -4.68 -12.84 -6.45
C GLU A 85 -5.06 -13.26 -7.87
N GLU A 86 -4.77 -12.39 -8.84
CA GLU A 86 -5.06 -12.67 -10.23
C GLU A 86 -4.15 -13.81 -10.65
N ILE A 87 -4.66 -15.04 -10.61
CA ILE A 87 -3.91 -16.23 -11.02
C ILE A 87 -3.43 -16.03 -12.46
N LYS A 88 -2.10 -15.99 -12.60
CA LYS A 88 -1.42 -15.91 -13.89
C LYS A 88 -1.12 -17.31 -14.39
N CYS A 89 -1.09 -17.46 -15.71
CA CYS A 89 -0.73 -18.75 -16.29
C CYS A 89 0.74 -19.08 -16.00
N PRO A 90 1.07 -20.24 -15.42
CA PRO A 90 2.45 -20.61 -15.14
C PRO A 90 3.32 -20.71 -16.40
N ASN A 91 2.71 -20.99 -17.54
CA ASN A 91 3.44 -21.18 -18.80
C ASN A 91 3.73 -19.89 -19.58
N CYS A 92 2.89 -18.86 -19.47
CA CYS A 92 3.02 -17.64 -20.29
C CYS A 92 2.70 -16.34 -19.55
N HIS A 93 2.41 -16.43 -18.24
CA HIS A 93 2.01 -15.33 -17.36
C HIS A 93 0.77 -14.53 -17.84
N GLY A 94 0.04 -15.05 -18.83
CA GLY A 94 -1.22 -14.48 -19.32
C GLY A 94 -2.35 -14.62 -18.32
N SER A 95 -3.48 -13.96 -18.60
CA SER A 95 -4.67 -14.04 -17.77
C SER A 95 -5.41 -15.38 -17.92
N CYS A 96 -5.99 -15.84 -16.81
CA CYS A 96 -6.67 -17.11 -16.72
C CYS A 96 -8.16 -16.93 -16.44
N ILE A 97 -8.96 -17.92 -16.85
CA ILE A 97 -10.39 -18.03 -16.52
C ILE A 97 -10.53 -19.16 -15.53
N LYS A 98 -11.15 -18.89 -14.37
CA LYS A 98 -11.51 -19.91 -13.39
C LYS A 98 -12.71 -20.72 -13.90
N ARG A 99 -12.64 -22.04 -13.78
CA ARG A 99 -13.72 -22.99 -14.00
C ARG A 99 -13.96 -23.77 -12.72
N GLU A 100 -15.23 -23.93 -12.36
CA GLU A 100 -15.66 -24.66 -11.18
C GLU A 100 -16.50 -25.85 -11.66
N ALA A 101 -16.16 -27.05 -11.19
CA ALA A 101 -16.85 -28.29 -11.51
C ALA A 101 -17.17 -29.05 -10.21
N TYR A 102 -18.33 -29.70 -10.17
CA TYR A 102 -18.74 -30.53 -9.04
C TYR A 102 -18.81 -31.99 -9.49
N LYS A 103 -18.00 -32.85 -8.86
CA LYS A 103 -17.97 -34.28 -9.18
C LYS A 103 -17.90 -35.07 -7.87
N GLU A 104 -18.78 -36.05 -7.70
CA GLU A 104 -18.81 -36.95 -6.54
C GLU A 104 -18.88 -36.24 -5.17
N GLY A 105 -19.49 -35.05 -5.13
CA GLY A 105 -19.61 -34.25 -3.90
C GLY A 105 -18.37 -33.43 -3.55
N VAL A 106 -17.37 -33.40 -4.43
CA VAL A 106 -16.15 -32.61 -4.31
C VAL A 106 -16.17 -31.48 -5.35
N GLU A 107 -15.77 -30.27 -4.93
CA GLU A 107 -15.56 -29.12 -5.80
C GLU A 107 -14.16 -29.18 -6.40
N TYR A 108 -14.09 -29.08 -7.73
CA TYR A 108 -12.86 -29.04 -8.50
C TYR A 108 -12.75 -27.66 -9.15
N ILE A 109 -11.66 -26.96 -8.85
CA ILE A 109 -11.33 -25.66 -9.42
C ILE A 109 -10.20 -25.87 -10.43
N SER A 110 -10.39 -25.38 -11.66
CA SER A 110 -9.32 -25.34 -12.67
C SER A 110 -9.24 -23.98 -13.34
N TYR A 111 -8.11 -23.71 -13.97
CA TYR A 111 -7.80 -22.44 -14.61
C TYR A 111 -7.40 -22.68 -16.06
N GLU A 112 -8.07 -22.00 -17.00
CA GLU A 112 -7.69 -22.03 -18.42
C GLU A 112 -7.04 -20.71 -18.81
N CYS A 113 -5.82 -20.76 -19.35
CA CYS A 113 -5.15 -19.58 -19.87
C CYS A 113 -5.80 -19.09 -21.17
N ARG A 114 -6.13 -17.79 -21.25
CA ARG A 114 -6.68 -17.19 -22.48
C ARG A 114 -5.69 -17.15 -23.64
N SER A 115 -4.39 -17.07 -23.33
CA SER A 115 -3.32 -16.91 -24.33
C SER A 115 -2.84 -18.26 -24.87
N CYS A 116 -2.50 -19.20 -23.99
CA CYS A 116 -1.91 -20.48 -24.39
C CYS A 116 -2.87 -21.68 -24.30
N ARG A 117 -4.11 -21.47 -23.83
CA ARG A 117 -5.15 -22.51 -23.69
C ARG A 117 -4.77 -23.70 -22.81
N LYS A 118 -3.67 -23.61 -22.07
CA LYS A 118 -3.33 -24.60 -21.05
C LYS A 118 -4.32 -24.52 -19.89
N GLU A 119 -4.82 -25.68 -19.51
CA GLU A 119 -5.57 -25.91 -18.29
C GLU A 119 -4.60 -26.37 -17.20
N PHE A 120 -4.79 -25.89 -15.98
CA PHE A 120 -4.02 -26.26 -14.80
C PHE A 120 -4.87 -26.05 -13.55
N ASP A 121 -4.55 -26.72 -12.45
CA ASP A 121 -5.25 -26.60 -11.17
C ASP A 121 -4.34 -26.04 -10.06
N GLU A 122 -4.81 -26.04 -8.81
CA GLU A 122 -4.02 -25.56 -7.66
C GLU A 122 -2.85 -26.48 -7.35
N ASP A 123 -2.97 -27.79 -7.57
CA ASP A 123 -1.88 -28.74 -7.32
C ASP A 123 -0.73 -28.52 -8.30
N ASP A 124 -1.04 -28.21 -9.56
CA ASP A 124 -0.05 -27.82 -10.57
C ASP A 124 0.73 -26.55 -10.16
N LEU A 125 0.06 -25.57 -9.53
CA LEU A 125 0.70 -24.34 -9.06
C LEU A 125 1.65 -24.60 -7.88
N LEU A 126 1.23 -25.43 -6.93
CA LEU A 126 2.04 -25.81 -5.78
C LEU A 126 3.29 -26.59 -6.19
N ASN A 127 3.18 -27.45 -7.21
CA ASN A 127 4.33 -28.22 -7.70
C ASN A 127 5.40 -27.33 -8.36
N ILE A 128 5.00 -26.25 -9.03
CA ILE A 128 5.96 -25.29 -9.62
C ILE A 128 6.71 -24.51 -8.54
N GLU A 129 6.01 -24.06 -7.49
CA GLU A 129 6.66 -23.37 -6.37
C GLU A 129 7.66 -24.27 -5.64
N ILE A 130 7.36 -25.58 -5.54
CA ILE A 130 8.24 -26.57 -4.96
C ILE A 130 9.48 -26.78 -5.83
N ASP A 131 9.32 -26.93 -7.16
CA ASP A 131 10.44 -27.14 -8.08
C ASP A 131 11.43 -25.94 -8.06
N GLU A 132 10.92 -24.69 -8.02
CA GLU A 132 11.77 -23.50 -7.87
C GLU A 132 12.55 -23.46 -6.53
N TYR A 133 12.03 -24.10 -5.48
CA TYR A 133 12.68 -24.14 -4.16
C TYR A 133 13.78 -25.21 -4.06
N TYR A 134 13.69 -26.29 -4.85
CA TYR A 134 14.68 -27.37 -4.88
C TYR A 134 15.76 -27.22 -5.97
N GLU A 135 15.65 -26.19 -6.84
CA GLU A 135 16.69 -25.82 -7.81
C GLU A 135 17.76 -24.83 -7.24
N ILE A 136 17.78 -24.59 -5.92
CA ILE A 136 18.79 -23.76 -5.21
C ILE A 136 19.90 -24.60 -4.59
#